data_AF-A0AAV8ZUJ7-F1
#
_entry.id   AF-A0AAV8ZUJ7-F1
#
_cell.length_a   1.000
_cell.length_b   1.000
_cell.length_c   1.000
_cell.angle_alpha   90.00
_cell.angle_beta   90.00
_cell.angle_gamma   90.00
#
_symmetry.space_group_name_H-M   'P 1'
#
loop_
_entity.id
_entity.type
_entity.pdbx_description
1 polymer ?
#
loop_
_entity_poly.entity_id
_entity_poly.type
_entity_poly.pdbx_seq_one_letter_code
_entity_poly.pdbx_strand_id
1 'polypeptide(L)'
;MRFFLRNFTACKIIYNKSPSVSVSSSLPEVPGLSEACVKITSDSVGPGAAKNSNYKNPEYFCYDKISYYEAEIELLKYRCPQPSTEKPYYPNDPK
;
A
#
# COMPACT_ATOMS: atom_id res chain seq x y z
N MET A 1 32.07 -32.19 -14.89
CA MET A 1 31.71 -30.99 -14.09
C MET A 1 31.61 -29.80 -15.02
N ARG A 2 30.42 -29.24 -15.26
CA ARG A 2 30.23 -28.02 -16.06
C ARG A 2 29.75 -26.93 -15.10
N PHE A 3 30.63 -25.98 -14.79
CA PHE A 3 30.29 -24.81 -14.00
C PHE A 3 29.51 -23.83 -14.88
N PHE A 4 28.25 -23.58 -14.51
CA PHE A 4 27.41 -22.58 -15.17
C PHE A 4 27.73 -21.21 -14.55
N LEU A 5 28.50 -20.38 -15.26
CA LEU A 5 28.72 -18.98 -14.88
C LEU A 5 27.44 -18.19 -15.18
N ARG A 6 26.70 -17.83 -14.13
CA ARG A 6 25.58 -16.87 -14.26
C ARG A 6 26.20 -15.47 -14.35
N ASN A 7 26.19 -14.89 -15.55
CA ASN A 7 26.42 -13.47 -15.74
C ASN A 7 25.27 -12.70 -15.08
N PHE A 8 25.53 -12.07 -13.92
CA PHE A 8 24.66 -11.04 -13.39
C PHE A 8 24.95 -9.75 -14.15
N THR A 9 24.24 -9.52 -15.25
CA THR A 9 24.16 -8.16 -15.81
C THR A 9 23.38 -7.32 -14.82
N ALA A 10 24.08 -6.35 -14.22
CA ALA A 10 23.55 -5.39 -13.29
C ALA A 10 22.28 -4.73 -13.86
N CYS A 11 21.13 -5.05 -13.29
CA CYS A 11 19.90 -4.31 -13.53
C CYS A 11 20.06 -2.91 -12.92
N LYS A 12 20.65 -2.01 -13.71
CA LYS A 12 20.59 -0.57 -13.51
C LYS A 12 19.27 -0.09 -14.10
N ILE A 13 18.21 -0.07 -13.30
CA ILE A 13 17.03 0.76 -13.60
C ILE A 13 17.09 1.98 -12.70
N ILE A 14 17.41 3.10 -13.36
CA ILE A 14 17.41 4.46 -12.86
C ILE A 14 15.95 4.88 -12.71
N TYR A 15 15.43 4.97 -11.50
CA TYR A 15 14.20 5.74 -11.25
C TYR A 15 14.59 7.12 -10.75
N ASN A 16 14.75 8.07 -11.66
CA ASN A 16 14.67 9.48 -11.34
C ASN A 16 13.32 10.00 -11.86
N LYS A 17 12.28 9.91 -11.03
CA LYS A 17 10.98 10.52 -11.35
C LYS A 17 11.07 12.01 -11.01
N SER A 18 11.10 12.85 -12.04
CA SER A 18 10.94 14.31 -11.88
C SER A 18 9.61 14.61 -11.17
N PRO A 19 9.57 15.43 -10.10
CA PRO A 19 8.36 15.71 -9.37
C PRO A 19 7.58 16.84 -10.06
N SER A 20 6.88 16.53 -11.15
CA SER A 20 5.94 17.47 -11.76
C SER A 20 4.67 16.75 -12.20
N VAL A 21 3.89 16.28 -11.21
CA VAL A 21 2.48 15.98 -11.41
C VAL A 21 1.74 16.61 -10.24
N SER A 22 1.00 17.68 -10.52
CA SER A 22 -0.06 18.17 -9.65
C SER A 22 -1.17 17.11 -9.65
N VAL A 23 -1.05 16.13 -8.75
CA VAL A 23 -2.07 15.10 -8.53
C VAL A 23 -3.23 15.78 -7.82
N SER A 24 -4.30 16.07 -8.58
CA SER A 24 -5.60 16.40 -8.00
C SER A 24 -6.00 15.27 -7.05
N SER A 25 -6.27 15.63 -5.80
CA SER A 25 -6.37 14.79 -4.62
C SER A 25 -7.66 13.97 -4.54
N SER A 26 -7.96 13.18 -5.56
CA SER A 26 -8.89 12.07 -5.43
C SER A 26 -8.08 10.79 -5.57
N LEU A 27 -7.80 10.13 -4.44
CA LEU A 27 -7.26 8.78 -4.49
C LEU A 27 -8.24 7.91 -5.29
N PRO A 28 -7.74 6.98 -6.13
CA PRO A 28 -8.63 6.02 -6.76
C PRO A 28 -9.42 5.27 -5.69
N GLU A 29 -10.68 4.94 -5.97
CA GLU A 29 -11.49 4.10 -5.11
C GLU A 29 -10.85 2.70 -5.07
N VAL A 30 -9.99 2.47 -4.08
CA VAL A 30 -9.27 1.20 -3.91
C VAL A 30 -10.10 0.32 -2.99
N PRO A 31 -10.47 -0.90 -3.42
CA PRO A 31 -11.14 -1.85 -2.55
C PRO A 31 -10.26 -2.15 -1.32
N GLY A 32 -10.79 -1.91 -0.12
CA GLY A 32 -10.07 -2.05 1.15
C GLY A 32 -9.41 -0.78 1.69
N LEU A 33 -9.71 0.39 1.11
CA LEU A 33 -9.34 1.70 1.66
C LEU A 33 -10.61 2.51 1.90
N SER A 34 -11.31 2.22 3.01
CA SER A 34 -12.53 2.93 3.37
C SER A 34 -12.27 4.08 4.36
N GLU A 35 -13.22 5.02 4.44
CA GLU A 35 -13.18 6.10 5.44
C GLU A 35 -13.24 5.62 6.90
N ALA A 36 -13.56 4.34 7.13
CA ALA A 36 -13.50 3.75 8.46
C ALA A 36 -12.05 3.57 8.95
N CYS A 37 -11.10 3.30 8.04
CA CYS A 37 -9.70 3.13 8.41
C CYS A 37 -8.93 4.46 8.52
N VAL A 38 -9.09 5.37 7.55
CA VAL A 38 -8.41 6.67 7.52
C VAL A 38 -9.33 7.73 6.91
N LYS A 39 -9.59 8.81 7.66
CA LYS A 39 -10.28 10.00 7.15
C LYS A 39 -9.27 10.96 6.54
N ILE A 40 -9.31 11.10 5.22
CA ILE A 40 -8.42 12.01 4.50
C ILE A 40 -9.08 13.39 4.46
N THR A 41 -8.67 14.27 5.37
CA THR A 41 -9.08 15.68 5.31
C THR A 41 -8.31 16.39 4.20
N SER A 42 -9.01 17.21 3.41
CA SER A 42 -8.38 18.16 2.47
C SER A 42 -7.60 19.26 3.19
N ASP A 43 -7.92 19.48 4.46
CA ASP A 43 -7.40 20.54 5.29
C ASP A 43 -5.99 20.21 5.79
N SER A 44 -5.21 21.25 6.08
CA SER A 44 -3.88 21.08 6.69
C SER A 44 -4.01 20.47 8.07
N VAL A 45 -3.34 19.33 8.28
CA VAL A 45 -3.36 18.59 9.55
C VAL A 45 -2.35 19.12 10.57
N GLY A 46 -1.56 20.11 10.18
CA GLY A 46 -0.60 20.81 11.04
C GLY A 46 0.33 21.75 10.26
N PRO A 47 1.22 22.49 10.96
CA PRO A 47 2.16 23.40 10.32
C PRO A 47 3.09 22.65 9.35
N GLY A 48 3.00 22.96 8.06
CA GLY A 48 3.80 22.28 7.04
C GLY A 48 3.34 20.85 6.70
N ALA A 49 2.20 20.39 7.22
CA ALA A 49 1.59 19.10 6.91
C ALA A 49 0.30 19.33 6.12
N ALA A 50 0.45 19.55 4.81
CA ALA A 50 -0.65 19.75 3.88
C ALA A 50 -0.30 19.08 2.55
N LYS A 51 -1.29 18.75 1.73
CA LYS A 51 -1.08 18.12 0.42
C LYS A 51 -0.16 18.93 -0.52
N ASN A 52 -0.15 20.25 -0.32
CA ASN A 52 0.65 21.18 -1.09
C ASN A 52 2.00 21.55 -0.43
N SER A 53 2.35 20.94 0.71
CA SER A 53 3.59 21.23 1.41
C SER A 53 4.76 20.35 0.95
N ASN A 54 5.93 20.53 1.57
CA ASN A 54 7.13 19.77 1.27
C ASN A 54 6.99 18.29 1.67
N TYR A 55 6.31 18.02 2.79
CA TYR A 55 6.07 16.66 3.26
C TYR A 55 4.90 16.00 2.50
N LYS A 56 5.16 14.86 1.86
CA LYS A 56 4.22 14.27 0.90
C LYS A 56 3.14 13.37 1.50
N ASN A 57 3.25 12.99 2.77
CA ASN A 57 2.30 12.06 3.42
C ASN A 57 1.68 12.66 4.70
N PRO A 58 0.93 13.77 4.62
CA PRO A 58 0.27 14.36 5.79
C PRO A 58 -0.70 13.41 6.50
N GLU A 59 -1.24 12.38 5.83
CA GLU A 59 -2.21 11.43 6.41
C GLU A 59 -1.68 10.68 7.62
N TYR A 60 -0.37 10.49 7.71
CA TYR A 60 0.28 9.87 8.87
C TYR A 60 -0.10 10.57 10.19
N PHE A 61 -0.32 11.89 10.17
CA PHE A 61 -0.68 12.65 11.37
C PHE A 61 -2.12 12.40 11.83
N CYS A 62 -2.97 11.81 10.99
CA CYS A 62 -4.37 11.52 11.30
C CYS A 62 -4.59 10.11 11.88
N TYR A 63 -3.54 9.32 12.05
CA TYR A 63 -3.66 7.97 12.59
C TYR A 63 -3.96 7.99 14.09
N ASP A 64 -4.84 7.09 14.51
CA ASP A 64 -5.11 6.79 15.91
C ASP A 64 -4.40 5.48 16.31
N LYS A 65 -4.33 5.21 17.61
CA LYS A 65 -3.72 4.00 18.20
C LYS A 65 -4.35 2.72 17.65
N ILE A 66 -5.60 2.78 17.19
CA ILE A 66 -6.34 1.65 16.66
C ILE A 66 -6.32 1.53 15.14
N SER A 67 -5.79 2.52 14.40
CA SER A 67 -5.84 2.54 12.93
C SER A 67 -5.23 1.30 12.29
N TYR A 68 -4.22 0.71 12.94
CA TYR A 68 -3.63 -0.55 12.48
C TYR A 68 -4.63 -1.72 12.49
N TYR A 69 -5.43 -1.85 13.55
CA TYR A 69 -6.39 -2.94 13.69
C TYR A 69 -7.60 -2.76 12.78
N GLU A 70 -8.07 -1.52 12.59
CA GLU A 70 -9.12 -1.21 11.62
C GLU A 70 -8.71 -1.57 10.19
N ALA A 71 -7.46 -1.26 9.82
CA ALA A 71 -6.90 -1.66 8.53
C ALA A 71 -6.89 -3.18 8.35
N GLU A 72 -6.56 -3.92 9.42
CA GLU A 72 -6.58 -5.38 9.38
C GLU A 72 -8.00 -5.93 9.15
N ILE A 73 -9.00 -5.38 9.83
CA ILE A 73 -10.40 -5.80 9.68
C ILE A 73 -10.89 -5.59 8.24
N GLU A 74 -10.55 -4.46 7.62
CA GLU A 74 -10.91 -4.20 6.22
C GLU A 74 -10.21 -5.16 5.25
N LEU A 75 -8.91 -5.42 5.47
CA LEU A 75 -8.12 -6.30 4.62
C LEU A 75 -8.53 -7.77 4.72
N LEU A 76 -9.08 -8.23 5.86
CA LEU A 76 -9.49 -9.64 6.05
C LEU A 76 -10.41 -10.16 4.94
N LYS A 77 -11.29 -9.32 4.39
CA LYS A 77 -12.22 -9.69 3.30
C LYS A 77 -11.51 -10.03 1.99
N TYR A 78 -10.31 -9.47 1.79
CA TYR A 78 -9.53 -9.61 0.57
C TYR A 78 -8.36 -10.59 0.73
N ARG A 79 -8.12 -11.10 1.95
CA ARG A 79 -7.06 -12.08 2.22
C ARG A 79 -7.42 -13.44 1.63
N CYS A 80 -6.39 -14.21 1.30
CA CYS A 80 -6.54 -15.63 1.00
C CYS A 80 -6.90 -16.41 2.27
N PRO A 81 -7.62 -17.54 2.14
CA PRO A 81 -7.88 -18.42 3.28
C PRO A 81 -6.56 -18.93 3.87
N GLN A 82 -6.52 -19.13 5.18
CA GLN A 82 -5.36 -19.73 5.82
C GLN A 82 -5.15 -21.17 5.35
N PRO A 83 -3.89 -21.61 5.18
CA PRO A 83 -3.60 -22.99 4.86
C PRO A 83 -4.04 -23.90 6.03
N SER A 84 -4.53 -25.09 5.70
CA SER A 84 -4.87 -26.12 6.69
C SER A 84 -3.99 -27.35 6.47
N THR A 85 -3.55 -27.97 7.56
CA THR A 85 -2.83 -29.25 7.53
C THR A 85 -3.70 -30.39 7.00
N GLU A 86 -5.03 -30.26 7.11
CA GLU A 86 -5.98 -31.29 6.73
C GLU A 86 -6.39 -31.23 5.25
N LYS A 87 -6.27 -30.05 4.61
CA LYS A 87 -6.76 -29.82 3.25
C LYS A 87 -5.73 -29.01 2.42
N PRO A 88 -5.21 -29.58 1.31
CA PRO A 88 -4.36 -28.85 0.39
C PRO A 88 -5.16 -27.79 -0.40
N TYR A 89 -4.51 -26.69 -0.77
CA TYR A 89 -5.11 -25.62 -1.57
C TYR A 89 -5.01 -25.93 -3.07
N TYR A 90 -6.13 -25.90 -3.79
CA TYR A 90 -6.13 -25.95 -5.25
C TYR A 90 -6.55 -24.60 -5.85
N PRO A 91 -5.86 -24.11 -6.91
CA PRO A 91 -6.15 -22.80 -7.51
C PRO A 91 -7.58 -22.60 -8.04
N ASN A 92 -8.31 -23.70 -8.25
CA ASN A 92 -9.65 -23.70 -8.84
C ASN A 92 -10.76 -23.86 -7.79
N ASP A 93 -10.41 -23.94 -6.51
CA ASP A 93 -11.41 -24.06 -5.45
C ASP A 93 -12.20 -22.75 -5.32
N PRO A 94 -13.55 -22.80 -5.19
CA PRO A 94 -14.35 -21.61 -4.97
C PRO A 94 -13.95 -20.95 -3.63
N LYS A 95 -13.73 -19.63 -3.68
CA LYS A 95 -13.41 -18.78 -2.52
C LYS A 95 -14.66 -18.37 -1.76
#